data_AF-A0A7C7YCR3-F1
#
_entry.id   AF-A0A7C7YCR3-F1
#
_cell.length_a   1.000
_cell.length_b   1.000
_cell.length_c   1.000
_cell.angle_alpha   90.00
_cell.angle_beta   90.00
_cell.angle_gamma   90.00
#
_symmetry.space_group_name_H-M   'P 1'
#
loop_
_entity.id
_entity.type
_entity.pdbx_description
1 polymer ?
#
loop_
_entity_poly.entity_id
_entity_poly.type
_entity_poly.pdbx_seq_one_letter_code
_entity_poly.pdbx_strand_id
1 'polypeptide(L)'
;MSLYQVQKFLYNLNRDEKLQSIFHEDKYSVLSSYDLSAEEYSALDDGDIGLLYVLGVNGQILMHYAAYLHIEWFDYLQLMRDGVDKHGSVRAGIYAMAGDGVELTSAYALGDSGEPA
;
A
#
# COMPACT_ATOMS: atom_id res chain seq x y z
N MET A 1 1.78 -15.15 -10.53
CA MET A 1 0.68 -14.70 -9.65
C MET A 1 0.68 -13.19 -9.69
N SER A 2 -0.51 -12.56 -9.68
CA SER A 2 -0.68 -11.24 -10.26
C SER A 2 -0.96 -10.19 -9.19
N LEU A 3 -0.05 -9.23 -9.05
CA LEU A 3 -0.23 -7.92 -8.41
C LEU A 3 -1.62 -7.31 -8.64
N TYR A 4 -2.26 -7.64 -9.78
CA TYR A 4 -3.65 -7.31 -10.05
C TYR A 4 -4.63 -7.71 -8.94
N GLN A 5 -4.55 -8.92 -8.37
CA GLN A 5 -5.50 -9.38 -7.35
C GLN A 5 -5.36 -8.58 -6.06
N VAL A 6 -4.13 -8.29 -5.63
CA VAL A 6 -3.86 -7.40 -4.48
C VAL A 6 -4.45 -6.02 -4.72
N GLN A 7 -4.15 -5.40 -5.86
CA GLN A 7 -4.68 -4.06 -6.18
C GLN A 7 -6.20 -4.05 -6.31
N LYS A 8 -6.80 -5.10 -6.88
CA LYS A 8 -8.26 -5.25 -6.99
C LYS A 8 -8.91 -5.36 -5.63
N PHE A 9 -8.34 -6.17 -4.72
CA PHE A 9 -8.82 -6.26 -3.35
C PHE A 9 -8.77 -4.90 -2.66
N LEU A 10 -7.60 -4.25 -2.65
CA LEU A 10 -7.44 -2.96 -1.98
C LEU A 10 -8.33 -1.87 -2.59
N TYR A 11 -8.50 -1.85 -3.92
CA TYR A 11 -9.44 -0.95 -4.58
C TYR A 11 -10.87 -1.12 -4.08
N ASN A 12 -11.33 -2.37 -3.93
CA ASN A 12 -12.67 -2.66 -3.40
C ASN A 12 -12.77 -2.28 -1.92
N LEU A 13 -11.79 -2.68 -1.11
CA LEU A 13 -11.75 -2.43 0.34
C LEU A 13 -11.80 -0.92 0.63
N ASN A 14 -11.04 -0.12 -0.11
CA ASN A 14 -10.98 1.34 0.09
C ASN A 14 -12.31 2.07 -0.22
N ARG A 15 -13.31 1.39 -0.77
CA ARG A 15 -14.56 2.00 -1.28
C ARG A 15 -15.84 1.39 -0.73
N ASP A 16 -15.77 0.21 -0.12
CA ASP A 16 -16.93 -0.54 0.35
C ASP A 16 -16.87 -0.73 1.87
N GLU A 17 -17.66 0.05 2.60
CA GLU A 17 -17.77 -0.01 4.07
C GLU A 17 -18.22 -1.39 4.56
N LYS A 18 -19.05 -2.09 3.79
CA LYS A 18 -19.48 -3.45 4.15
C LYS A 18 -18.31 -4.41 4.03
N LEU A 19 -17.52 -4.30 2.96
CA LEU A 19 -16.31 -5.10 2.80
C LEU A 19 -15.29 -4.79 3.90
N GLN A 20 -15.13 -3.51 4.30
CA GLN A 20 -14.28 -3.11 5.41
C GLN A 20 -14.71 -3.74 6.74
N SER A 21 -16.02 -3.76 7.01
CA SER A 21 -16.57 -4.38 8.21
C SER A 21 -16.29 -5.88 8.25
N ILE A 22 -16.60 -6.59 7.15
CA ILE A 22 -16.33 -8.05 7.06
C ILE A 22 -14.83 -8.33 7.15
N PHE A 23 -13.99 -7.53 6.49
CA PHE A 23 -12.53 -7.69 6.55
C PHE A 23 -11.98 -7.45 7.95
N HIS A 24 -12.55 -6.50 8.71
CA HIS A 24 -12.17 -6.25 10.09
C HIS A 24 -12.53 -7.43 11.02
N GLU A 25 -13.68 -8.06 10.80
CA GLU A 25 -14.16 -9.20 11.60
C GLU A 25 -13.52 -10.54 11.21
N ASP A 26 -13.36 -10.80 9.91
CA ASP A 26 -12.85 -12.05 9.35
C ASP A 26 -12.09 -11.81 8.04
N LYS A 27 -10.80 -11.50 8.17
CA LYS A 27 -9.87 -11.31 7.05
C LYS A 27 -9.81 -12.54 6.14
N TYR A 28 -9.79 -13.74 6.71
CA TYR A 28 -9.65 -14.98 5.95
C TYR A 28 -10.83 -15.19 4.98
N SER A 29 -12.06 -14.94 5.44
CA SER A 29 -13.26 -15.08 4.60
C SER A 29 -13.20 -14.19 3.34
N VAL A 30 -12.62 -12.99 3.47
CA VAL A 30 -12.48 -12.04 2.37
C VAL A 30 -11.30 -12.40 1.47
N LEU A 31 -10.12 -12.60 2.06
CA LEU A 31 -8.88 -12.82 1.30
C LEU A 31 -8.87 -14.16 0.55
N SER A 32 -9.54 -15.18 1.08
CA SER A 32 -9.67 -16.49 0.39
C SER A 32 -10.46 -16.43 -0.92
N SER A 33 -11.19 -15.34 -1.17
CA SER A 33 -11.88 -15.10 -2.44
C SER A 33 -10.97 -14.56 -3.56
N TYR A 34 -9.71 -14.26 -3.25
CA TYR A 34 -8.71 -13.73 -4.19
C TYR A 34 -7.61 -14.77 -4.44
N ASP A 35 -7.13 -14.84 -5.68
CA ASP A 35 -6.00 -15.69 -6.07
C ASP A 35 -4.67 -15.03 -5.64
N LEU A 36 -4.37 -15.14 -4.35
CA LEU A 36 -3.19 -14.56 -3.70
C LEU A 36 -2.13 -15.65 -3.44
N SER A 37 -0.87 -15.29 -3.65
CA SER A 37 0.24 -16.06 -3.10
C SER A 37 0.29 -15.95 -1.57
N ALA A 38 1.05 -16.85 -0.93
CA ALA A 38 1.23 -16.81 0.52
C ALA A 38 1.85 -15.49 1.02
N GLU A 39 2.78 -14.91 0.24
CA GLU A 39 3.42 -13.63 0.57
C GLU A 39 2.43 -12.46 0.46
N GLU A 40 1.63 -12.42 -0.61
CA GLU A 40 0.59 -11.39 -0.79
C GLU A 40 -0.50 -11.50 0.27
N TYR A 41 -0.91 -12.73 0.63
CA TYR A 41 -1.87 -12.97 1.69
C TYR A 41 -1.35 -12.43 3.03
N SER A 42 -0.13 -12.80 3.44
CA SER A 42 0.47 -12.33 4.69
C SER A 42 0.60 -10.81 4.69
N ALA A 43 1.04 -10.20 3.59
CA ALA A 43 1.15 -8.73 3.50
C ALA A 43 -0.19 -8.02 3.77
N LEU A 44 -1.29 -8.56 3.27
CA LEU A 44 -2.65 -8.01 3.48
C LEU A 44 -3.21 -8.35 4.87
N ASP A 45 -2.93 -9.55 5.37
CA ASP A 45 -3.40 -10.00 6.69
C ASP A 45 -2.70 -9.23 7.81
N ASP A 46 -1.39 -9.03 7.70
CA ASP A 46 -0.57 -8.30 8.67
C ASP A 46 -0.69 -6.77 8.51
N GLY A 47 -1.20 -6.29 7.36
CA GLY A 47 -1.20 -4.86 7.03
C GLY A 47 0.20 -4.30 6.78
N ASP A 48 1.12 -5.11 6.24
CA ASP A 48 2.51 -4.73 5.99
C ASP A 48 2.61 -3.80 4.77
N ILE A 49 2.51 -2.49 5.04
CA ILE A 49 2.63 -1.41 4.05
C ILE A 49 3.94 -1.51 3.26
N GLY A 50 5.05 -1.83 3.94
CA GLY A 50 6.36 -1.91 3.31
C GLY A 50 6.44 -3.06 2.31
N LEU A 51 5.96 -4.24 2.70
CA LEU A 51 5.90 -5.40 1.81
C LEU A 51 4.94 -5.16 0.64
N LEU A 52 3.74 -4.60 0.89
CA LEU A 52 2.79 -4.26 -0.18
C LEU A 52 3.38 -3.27 -1.19
N TYR A 53 4.17 -2.29 -0.72
CA TYR A 53 4.90 -1.38 -1.59
C TYR A 53 5.96 -2.11 -2.42
N VAL A 54 6.78 -2.96 -1.80
CA VAL A 54 7.83 -3.74 -2.49
C VAL A 54 7.24 -4.74 -3.50
N LEU A 55 6.07 -5.30 -3.22
CA LEU A 55 5.31 -6.13 -4.17
C LEU A 55 4.81 -5.33 -5.39
N GLY A 56 4.82 -3.99 -5.33
CA GLY A 56 4.52 -3.11 -6.45
C GLY A 56 3.11 -2.53 -6.44
N VAL A 57 2.41 -2.54 -5.30
CA VAL A 57 1.08 -1.93 -5.18
C VAL A 57 1.15 -0.45 -5.51
N ASN A 58 0.22 0.03 -6.34
CA ASN A 58 0.11 1.44 -6.67
C ASN A 58 -0.03 2.32 -5.40
N GLY A 59 0.79 3.37 -5.31
CA GLY A 59 0.89 4.23 -4.12
C GLY A 59 -0.41 4.95 -3.75
N GLN A 60 -1.30 5.27 -4.72
CA GLN A 60 -2.59 5.87 -4.41
C GLN A 60 -3.53 4.87 -3.72
N ILE A 61 -3.57 3.64 -4.23
CA ILE A 61 -4.36 2.56 -3.63
C ILE A 61 -3.82 2.22 -2.23
N LEU A 62 -2.49 2.15 -2.11
CA LEU A 62 -1.82 1.84 -0.85
C LEU A 62 -2.01 2.95 0.19
N MET A 63 -1.96 4.22 -0.20
CA MET A 63 -2.21 5.36 0.69
C MET A 63 -3.63 5.31 1.30
N HIS A 64 -4.64 4.99 0.51
CA HIS A 64 -6.01 4.83 1.03
C HIS A 64 -6.14 3.64 1.99
N TYR A 65 -5.39 2.56 1.74
CA TYR A 65 -5.36 1.41 2.65
C TYR A 65 -4.64 1.75 3.96
N ALA A 66 -3.54 2.51 3.91
CA ALA A 66 -2.86 3.02 5.10
C ALA A 66 -3.81 3.90 5.94
N ALA A 67 -4.62 4.74 5.30
CA ALA A 67 -5.65 5.51 5.99
C ALA A 67 -6.73 4.62 6.64
N TYR A 68 -7.16 3.54 5.97
CA TYR A 68 -8.04 2.53 6.57
C TYR A 68 -7.42 1.86 7.81
N LEU A 69 -6.11 1.65 7.81
CA LEU A 69 -5.36 1.14 8.98
C LEU A 69 -5.04 2.21 10.04
N HIS A 70 -5.52 3.45 9.87
CA HIS A 70 -5.24 4.59 10.75
C HIS A 70 -3.73 4.94 10.85
N ILE A 71 -3.00 4.76 9.76
CA ILE A 71 -1.58 5.12 9.65
C ILE A 71 -1.47 6.56 9.14
N GLU A 72 -0.76 7.40 9.89
CA GLU A 72 -0.52 8.80 9.52
C GLU A 72 0.45 8.93 8.33
N TRP A 73 0.38 10.06 7.63
CA TRP A 73 1.14 10.28 6.39
C TRP A 73 2.66 10.05 6.53
N PHE A 74 3.28 10.59 7.57
CA PHE A 74 4.73 10.45 7.77
C PHE A 74 5.13 9.01 8.12
N ASP A 75 4.29 8.30 8.88
CA ASP A 75 4.49 6.90 9.22
C ASP A 75 4.33 6.02 7.97
N TYR A 76 3.34 6.29 7.13
CA TYR A 76 3.16 5.63 5.83
C TYR A 76 4.41 5.75 4.95
N LEU A 77 4.97 6.97 4.83
CA LEU A 77 6.20 7.20 4.09
C LEU A 77 7.38 6.43 4.69
N GLN A 78 7.46 6.35 6.02
CA GLN A 78 8.53 5.63 6.69
C GLN A 78 8.40 4.11 6.50
N LEU A 79 7.21 3.55 6.64
CA LEU A 79 6.95 2.13 6.43
C LEU A 79 7.31 1.67 5.00
N MET A 80 7.09 2.53 3.99
CA MET A 80 7.55 2.22 2.63
C MET A 80 9.07 2.17 2.51
N ARG A 81 9.79 3.09 3.18
CA ARG A 81 11.27 3.08 3.21
C ARG A 81 11.79 1.84 3.93
N ASP A 82 11.26 1.57 5.12
CA ASP A 82 11.60 0.40 5.92
C ASP A 82 11.31 -0.91 5.15
N GLY A 83 10.24 -0.91 4.34
CA GLY A 83 9.90 -2.00 3.43
C GLY A 83 10.99 -2.31 2.43
N VAL A 84 11.54 -1.29 1.76
CA VAL A 84 12.65 -1.45 0.80
C VAL A 84 13.90 -1.97 1.51
N ASP A 85 14.23 -1.42 2.68
CA ASP A 85 15.38 -1.87 3.48
C ASP A 85 15.26 -3.34 3.92
N LYS A 86 14.04 -3.78 4.26
CA LYS A 86 13.76 -5.13 4.79
C LYS A 86 13.52 -6.18 3.70
N HIS A 87 12.82 -5.84 2.62
CA HIS A 87 12.31 -6.78 1.62
C HIS A 87 12.97 -6.62 0.23
N GLY A 88 13.86 -5.64 0.07
CA GLY A 88 14.57 -5.30 -1.16
C GLY A 88 13.82 -4.32 -2.05
N SER A 89 14.39 -4.02 -3.22
CA SER A 89 13.82 -3.07 -4.18
C SER A 89 12.43 -3.50 -4.68
N VAL A 90 11.63 -2.51 -5.10
CA VAL A 90 10.27 -2.73 -5.63
C VAL A 90 10.31 -3.64 -6.86
N ARG A 91 9.48 -4.69 -6.84
CA ARG A 91 9.55 -5.84 -7.77
C ARG A 91 8.66 -5.68 -9.01
N ALA A 92 7.64 -4.84 -8.93
CA ALA A 92 6.66 -4.66 -10.00
C ALA A 92 6.00 -3.26 -9.97
N GLY A 93 5.18 -2.97 -10.98
CA GLY A 93 4.46 -1.71 -11.08
C GLY A 93 5.32 -0.53 -11.50
N ILE A 94 4.78 0.68 -11.34
CA ILE A 94 5.41 1.92 -11.85
C ILE A 94 6.70 2.29 -11.10
N TYR A 95 6.85 1.83 -9.86
CA TYR A 95 8.01 2.15 -9.02
C TYR A 95 9.20 1.21 -9.24
N ALA A 96 9.00 0.04 -9.86
CA ALA A 96 10.10 -0.88 -10.19
C ALA A 96 11.12 -0.27 -11.18
N MET A 97 10.69 0.68 -12.01
CA MET A 97 11.54 1.34 -13.01
C MET A 97 12.30 2.54 -12.45
N ALA A 98 11.94 3.02 -11.27
CA ALA A 98 12.37 4.33 -10.81
C ALA A 98 13.61 4.32 -9.91
N GLY A 99 14.11 3.12 -9.54
CA GLY A 99 15.20 2.99 -8.58
C GLY A 99 14.78 3.47 -7.19
N ASP A 100 15.52 3.05 -6.17
CA ASP A 100 15.18 3.28 -4.77
C ASP A 100 14.88 4.77 -4.50
N GLY A 101 13.60 5.07 -4.22
CA GLY A 101 13.16 6.40 -3.82
C GLY A 101 13.01 7.42 -4.95
N VAL A 102 11.99 7.25 -5.80
CA VAL A 102 11.29 8.47 -6.25
C VAL A 102 10.85 9.18 -4.98
N GLU A 103 11.40 10.36 -4.73
CA GLU A 103 10.95 11.26 -3.68
C GLU A 103 9.43 11.45 -3.79
N LEU A 104 8.66 10.58 -3.11
CA LEU A 104 7.22 10.73 -2.92
C LEU A 104 6.93 12.07 -2.23
N THR A 105 7.93 12.62 -1.54
CA THR A 105 7.96 13.96 -0.96
C THR A 105 8.00 15.06 -2.01
N SER A 106 8.82 14.98 -3.07
CA SER A 106 8.97 16.08 -4.05
C SER A 106 7.73 16.29 -4.92
N ALA A 107 6.95 15.25 -5.20
CA ALA A 107 5.71 15.37 -5.96
C ALA A 107 4.56 16.02 -5.15
N TYR A 108 4.58 15.91 -3.82
CA TYR A 108 3.56 16.48 -2.93
C TYR A 108 4.01 17.77 -2.20
N ALA A 109 5.32 18.07 -2.16
CA ALA A 109 5.87 19.30 -1.57
C ALA A 109 5.54 20.56 -2.38
N LEU A 110 5.00 20.44 -3.60
CA LEU A 110 4.56 21.59 -4.42
C LEU A 110 3.18 22.16 -3.99
N GLY A 111 2.62 21.71 -2.86
CA GLY A 111 1.38 22.23 -2.28
C GLY A 111 1.53 23.33 -1.22
N ASP A 112 2.75 23.62 -0.75
CA ASP A 112 3.00 24.68 0.24
C ASP A 112 3.74 25.86 -0.40
N SER A 113 3.03 26.61 -1.24
CA SER A 113 3.40 27.99 -1.55
C SER A 113 2.88 28.89 -0.43
N GLY A 114 3.42 28.72 0.78
CA GLY A 114 3.33 29.73 1.83
C GLY A 114 4.21 30.92 1.44
N GLU A 115 3.60 31.98 0.92
CA GLU A 115 4.26 33.26 0.67
C GLU A 115 4.99 33.76 1.92
N PRO A 116 6.26 34.20 1.82
CA PRO A 116 6.87 35.02 2.85
C PRO A 116 6.50 36.50 2.63
N ALA A 117 6.08 37.14 3.73
CA ALA A 117 5.94 38.58 3.86
C ALA A 117 7.29 39.32 3.81
#